data_AF-A0A8S3SWG8-F1
#
_entry.id   AF-A0A8S3SWG8-F1
#
_cell.length_a   1.000
_cell.length_b   1.000
_cell.length_c   1.000
_cell.angle_alpha   90.00
_cell.angle_beta   90.00
_cell.angle_gamma   90.00
#
_symmetry.space_group_name_H-M   'P 1'
#
loop_
_entity.id
_entity.type
_entity.pdbx_description
1 polymer ?
#
loop_
_entity_poly.entity_id
_entity_poly.type
_entity_poly.pdbx_seq_one_letter_code
_entity_poly.pdbx_strand_id
1 'polypeptide(L)'
;MNYLLESYHIRSQKNNSEVDSVTFEVNNLVTSICTQIRKYDSRFEMSVFPSGMLFSEYLKRALNEPLLWKEGNLYFNIKNEFTIRHDKPVITFGVYWFGSVYKKLRISIDLVPAVYKRGWWPTNTDVYKIPLISPDIKAAGCFLILQTKKLKISVDISHCISQTCNTEDDDEELAKKRMLRISTAPAEICLMKSLPNKFRQAYVLAKILKNVCPEIDVETKQYGLE
;
A
#
# COMPACT_ATOMS: atom_id res chain seq x y z
N MET A 1 -4.39 27.23 -12.48
CA MET A 1 -3.45 26.11 -12.26
C MET A 1 -2.25 26.54 -11.42
N ASN A 2 -1.56 27.63 -11.78
CA ASN A 2 -0.40 28.15 -11.02
C ASN A 2 -0.73 28.51 -9.57
N TYR A 3 -1.82 29.22 -9.29
CA TYR A 3 -2.25 29.53 -7.92
C TYR A 3 -2.43 28.29 -7.04
N LEU A 4 -3.09 27.23 -7.53
CA LEU A 4 -3.27 26.00 -6.76
C LEU A 4 -1.95 25.25 -6.54
N LEU A 5 -1.03 25.29 -7.52
CA LEU A 5 0.31 24.76 -7.35
C LEU A 5 1.05 25.58 -6.30
N GLU A 6 1.08 26.90 -6.41
CA GLU A 6 1.79 27.80 -5.50
C GLU A 6 1.24 27.75 -4.07
N SER A 7 -0.08 27.69 -3.90
CA SER A 7 -0.71 27.72 -2.58
C SER A 7 -0.74 26.36 -1.89
N TYR A 8 -0.82 25.24 -2.62
CA TYR A 8 -1.03 23.91 -2.02
C TYR A 8 0.04 22.87 -2.36
N HIS A 9 0.81 23.06 -3.44
CA HIS A 9 1.84 22.11 -3.87
C HIS A 9 3.27 22.60 -3.64
N ILE A 10 3.55 23.88 -3.91
CA ILE A 10 4.84 24.52 -3.68
C ILE A 10 4.91 24.84 -2.19
N ARG A 11 5.52 23.90 -1.45
CA ARG A 11 5.78 24.10 -0.03
C ARG A 11 7.00 25.01 0.13
N SER A 12 7.12 25.65 1.30
CA SER A 12 8.36 26.36 1.65
C SER A 12 9.57 25.42 1.51
N GLN A 13 10.74 25.97 1.22
CA GLN A 13 11.96 25.18 1.08
C GLN A 13 12.23 24.32 2.33
N LYS A 14 11.93 24.86 3.52
CA LYS A 14 12.03 24.17 4.81
C LYS A 14 11.04 23.01 4.93
N ASN A 15 9.81 23.17 4.42
CA ASN A 15 8.83 22.09 4.40
C ASN A 15 9.25 20.99 3.42
N ASN A 16 9.77 21.34 2.23
CA ASN A 16 10.25 20.35 1.26
C ASN A 16 11.41 19.55 1.84
N SER A 17 12.41 20.22 2.44
CA SER A 17 13.54 19.51 3.03
C SER A 17 13.09 18.57 4.16
N GLU A 18 12.15 19.00 5.01
CA GLU A 18 11.66 18.14 6.09
C GLU A 18 10.83 16.96 5.57
N VAL A 19 10.08 17.13 4.49
CA VAL A 19 9.34 16.03 3.82
C VAL A 19 10.30 15.04 3.18
N ASP A 20 11.39 15.52 2.59
CA ASP A 20 12.45 14.67 2.04
C ASP A 20 13.12 13.86 3.15
N SER A 21 13.42 14.50 4.30
CA SER A 21 13.93 13.80 5.49
C SER A 21 12.95 12.76 6.03
N VAL A 22 11.66 13.10 6.16
CA VAL A 22 10.61 12.15 6.57
C VAL A 22 10.59 10.95 5.62
N THR A 23 10.60 11.20 4.31
CA THR A 23 10.52 10.16 3.28
C THR A 23 11.75 9.25 3.33
N PHE A 24 12.94 9.83 3.48
CA PHE A 24 14.19 9.10 3.61
C PHE A 24 14.19 8.18 4.84
N GLU A 25 13.84 8.73 6.01
CA GLU A 25 13.83 7.97 7.27
C GLU A 25 12.76 6.86 7.27
N VAL A 26 11.57 7.13 6.73
CA VAL A 26 10.53 6.11 6.60
C VAL A 26 10.98 4.98 5.65
N ASN A 27 11.64 5.31 4.54
CA ASN A 27 12.15 4.28 3.62
C ASN A 27 13.27 3.44 4.24
N ASN A 28 14.18 4.06 4.99
CA ASN A 28 15.23 3.36 5.73
C ASN A 28 14.64 2.45 6.81
N LEU A 29 13.63 2.93 7.54
CA LEU A 29 12.90 2.13 8.52
C LEU A 29 12.24 0.91 7.86
N VAL A 30 11.48 1.11 6.78
CA VAL A 30 10.81 0.01 6.05
C VAL A 30 11.84 -1.01 5.54
N THR A 31 12.96 -0.54 4.99
CA THR A 31 14.05 -1.41 4.52
C THR A 31 14.68 -2.20 5.67
N SER A 32 14.89 -1.57 6.81
CA SER A 32 15.45 -2.20 8.01
C SER A 32 14.48 -3.24 8.59
N ILE A 33 13.19 -2.93 8.66
CA ILE A 33 12.13 -3.87 9.04
C ILE A 33 12.13 -5.08 8.11
N CYS A 34 12.08 -4.87 6.79
CA CYS A 34 12.11 -5.96 5.81
C CYS A 34 13.38 -6.81 5.95
N THR A 35 14.52 -6.19 6.22
CA THR A 35 15.80 -6.89 6.44
C THR A 35 15.77 -7.74 7.71
N GLN A 36 15.22 -7.24 8.82
CA GLN A 36 15.08 -8.00 10.07
C GLN A 36 14.08 -9.14 9.92
N ILE A 37 12.94 -8.88 9.29
CA ILE A 37 11.94 -9.90 8.97
C ILE A 37 12.58 -11.03 8.13
N ARG A 38 13.41 -10.68 7.13
CA ARG A 38 14.19 -11.65 6.34
C ARG A 38 15.16 -12.48 7.16
N LYS A 39 15.77 -11.90 8.22
CA LYS A 39 16.64 -12.66 9.14
C LYS A 39 15.86 -13.67 9.97
N TYR A 40 14.61 -13.34 10.35
CA TYR A 40 13.77 -14.26 11.09
C TYR A 40 13.19 -15.37 10.21
N ASP A 41 12.92 -15.08 8.93
CA ASP A 41 12.44 -16.05 7.96
C ASP A 41 12.84 -15.66 6.53
N SER A 42 13.69 -16.49 5.90
CA SER A 42 14.18 -16.24 4.54
C SER A 42 13.08 -16.34 3.48
N ARG A 43 11.92 -16.93 3.79
CA ARG A 43 10.75 -16.98 2.89
C ARG A 43 10.12 -15.61 2.66
N PHE A 44 10.47 -14.58 3.42
CA PHE A 44 10.14 -13.19 3.07
C PHE A 44 10.84 -12.71 1.78
N GLU A 45 11.77 -13.48 1.23
CA GLU A 45 12.30 -13.32 -0.13
C GLU A 45 11.49 -14.10 -1.19
N MET A 46 10.65 -15.08 -0.80
CA MET A 46 9.87 -15.93 -1.71
C MET A 46 8.44 -16.23 -1.24
N SER A 47 7.50 -15.63 -1.97
CA SER A 47 6.18 -16.10 -2.44
C SER A 47 5.32 -17.02 -1.53
N VAL A 48 4.24 -16.42 -1.03
CA VAL A 48 3.04 -17.03 -0.43
C VAL A 48 3.15 -17.27 1.08
N PHE A 49 2.61 -16.31 1.83
CA PHE A 49 2.34 -16.47 3.26
C PHE A 49 0.95 -17.06 3.47
N PRO A 50 0.82 -18.19 4.18
CA PRO A 50 -0.47 -18.74 4.53
C PRO A 50 -1.20 -17.95 5.63
N SER A 51 -0.51 -17.05 6.36
CA SER A 51 -1.18 -16.22 7.37
C SER A 51 -0.55 -14.83 7.57
N GLY A 52 -1.40 -13.80 7.60
CA GLY A 52 -1.04 -12.45 8.03
C GLY A 52 -0.67 -12.37 9.52
N MET A 53 -1.04 -13.37 10.34
CA MET A 53 -0.64 -13.44 11.75
C MET A 53 0.85 -13.70 11.92
N LEU A 54 1.43 -14.67 11.22
CA LEU A 54 2.88 -14.95 11.27
C LEU A 54 3.68 -13.71 10.84
N PHE A 55 3.26 -13.06 9.74
CA PHE A 55 3.89 -11.81 9.31
C PHE A 55 3.77 -10.71 10.38
N SER A 56 2.63 -10.61 11.08
CA SER A 56 2.46 -9.66 12.17
C SER A 56 3.38 -9.93 13.36
N GLU A 57 3.67 -11.19 13.68
CA GLU A 57 4.58 -11.57 14.76
C GLU A 57 6.03 -11.21 14.40
N TYR A 58 6.46 -11.51 13.18
CA TYR A 58 7.79 -11.12 12.71
C TYR A 58 7.94 -9.60 12.62
N LEU A 59 6.89 -8.88 12.21
CA LEU A 59 6.88 -7.42 12.20
C LEU A 59 6.97 -6.85 13.61
N LYS A 60 6.18 -7.37 14.56
CA LYS A 60 6.26 -7.00 15.98
C LYS A 60 7.66 -7.24 16.53
N ARG A 61 8.26 -8.39 16.20
CA ARG A 61 9.62 -8.72 16.62
C ARG A 61 10.64 -7.74 16.05
N ALA A 62 10.57 -7.47 14.74
CA ALA A 62 11.46 -6.53 14.07
C ALA A 62 11.36 -5.11 14.66
N LEU A 63 10.14 -4.63 14.93
CA LEU A 63 9.91 -3.30 15.49
C LEU A 63 10.33 -3.16 16.96
N ASN A 64 10.48 -4.26 17.69
CA ASN A 64 11.02 -4.28 19.04
C ASN A 64 12.56 -4.44 19.09
N GLU A 65 13.23 -4.49 17.93
CA GLU A 65 14.70 -4.58 17.89
C GLU A 65 15.33 -3.28 18.43
N PRO A 66 16.18 -3.35 19.47
CA PRO A 66 16.77 -2.16 20.11
C PRO A 66 17.59 -1.30 19.15
N LEU A 67 18.11 -1.91 18.09
CA LEU A 67 18.96 -1.24 17.12
C LEU A 67 18.19 -0.59 15.96
N LEU A 68 16.87 -0.83 15.86
CA LEU A 68 16.04 -0.32 14.76
C LEU A 68 15.79 1.20 14.86
N TRP A 69 15.69 1.72 16.09
CA TRP A 69 15.30 3.11 16.39
C TRP A 69 16.49 4.00 16.74
N LYS A 70 17.71 3.58 16.38
CA LYS A 70 18.93 4.15 16.95
C LYS A 70 19.12 5.62 16.67
N GLU A 71 18.62 6.13 15.56
CA GLU A 71 18.91 7.50 15.12
C GLU A 71 17.72 8.09 14.36
N GLY A 72 17.41 9.37 14.62
CA GLY A 72 16.45 10.15 13.84
C GLY A 72 15.29 10.73 14.66
N ASN A 73 14.48 11.56 13.97
CA ASN A 73 13.27 12.18 14.51
C ASN A 73 12.04 11.24 14.45
N LEU A 74 12.26 9.99 14.05
CA LEU A 74 11.23 8.97 13.82
C LEU A 74 11.22 7.99 14.99
N TYR A 75 10.06 7.75 15.57
CA TYR A 75 9.93 6.71 16.59
C TYR A 75 8.61 5.95 16.50
N PHE A 76 8.62 4.73 17.00
CA PHE A 76 7.43 3.90 17.17
C PHE A 76 6.98 3.91 18.62
N ASN A 77 5.70 4.23 18.83
CA ASN A 77 5.10 4.08 20.14
C ASN A 77 4.60 2.64 20.27
N ILE A 78 5.23 1.84 21.12
CA ILE A 78 4.87 0.43 21.37
C ILE A 78 3.41 0.27 21.83
N LYS A 79 2.81 1.33 22.43
CA LYS A 79 1.40 1.37 22.81
C LYS A 79 0.44 1.57 21.63
N ASN A 80 0.94 1.91 20.43
CA ASN A 80 0.10 1.94 19.24
C ASN A 80 -0.16 0.50 18.78
N GLU A 81 -1.44 0.13 18.72
CA GLU A 81 -1.86 -1.20 18.28
C GLU A 81 -1.50 -1.44 16.80
N PHE A 82 -0.93 -2.61 16.53
CA PHE A 82 -0.90 -3.17 15.18
C PHE A 82 -2.32 -3.53 14.79
N THR A 83 -2.81 -2.94 13.71
CA THR A 83 -4.11 -3.33 13.17
C THR A 83 -3.87 -4.31 12.03
N ILE A 84 -4.17 -5.59 12.30
CA ILE A 84 -4.38 -6.56 11.23
C ILE A 84 -5.81 -6.36 10.79
N ARG A 85 -5.99 -5.77 9.62
CA ARG A 85 -7.32 -5.58 9.06
C ARG A 85 -7.83 -6.92 8.52
N HIS A 86 -8.75 -7.58 9.20
CA HIS A 86 -9.29 -8.86 8.70
C HIS A 86 -10.00 -8.73 7.33
N ASP A 87 -10.44 -7.50 6.99
CA ASP A 87 -11.03 -7.17 5.70
C ASP A 87 -9.99 -6.90 4.60
N LYS A 88 -8.77 -6.49 4.96
CA LYS A 88 -7.71 -6.10 4.01
C LYS A 88 -6.40 -6.84 4.31
N PRO A 89 -5.75 -7.47 3.31
CA PRO A 89 -4.49 -8.16 3.51
C PRO A 89 -3.31 -7.16 3.59
N VAL A 90 -3.39 -6.26 4.57
CA VAL A 90 -2.49 -5.15 4.82
C VAL A 90 -2.24 -5.11 6.31
N ILE A 91 -0.97 -5.04 6.70
CA ILE A 91 -0.61 -4.77 8.08
C ILE A 91 -0.33 -3.28 8.19
N THR A 92 -1.14 -2.60 9.00
CA THR A 92 -1.02 -1.16 9.22
C THR A 92 -0.46 -0.88 10.60
N PHE A 93 0.58 -0.06 10.67
CA PHE A 93 1.14 0.46 11.91
C PHE A 93 1.49 1.94 11.79
N GLY A 94 1.56 2.63 12.92
CA GLY A 94 1.80 4.07 12.96
C GLY A 94 3.12 4.43 13.63
N VAL A 95 3.94 5.23 12.96
CA VAL A 95 5.14 5.86 13.52
C VAL A 95 4.92 7.37 13.68
N TYR A 96 5.72 8.01 14.53
CA TYR A 96 5.65 9.45 14.74
C TYR A 96 6.94 10.13 14.31
N TRP A 97 6.78 11.28 13.66
CA TRP A 97 7.86 12.18 13.30
C TRP A 97 7.82 13.45 14.13
N PHE A 98 8.99 13.84 14.64
CA PHE A 98 9.21 15.04 15.45
C PHE A 98 10.27 15.93 14.82
N GLY A 99 9.86 16.77 13.88
CA GLY A 99 10.75 17.69 13.19
C GLY A 99 10.54 19.15 13.55
N SER A 100 11.24 20.00 12.80
CA SER A 100 11.28 21.45 13.03
C SER A 100 10.00 22.15 12.57
N VAL A 101 9.38 21.63 11.52
CA VAL A 101 8.12 22.06 10.89
C VAL A 101 6.98 21.20 11.43
N TYR A 102 7.12 19.88 11.38
CA TYR A 102 6.10 18.94 11.83
C TYR A 102 6.40 18.44 13.24
N LYS A 103 5.79 19.09 14.23
CA LYS A 103 6.10 18.85 15.65
C LYS A 103 5.67 17.49 16.18
N LYS A 104 4.66 16.86 15.57
CA LYS A 104 4.15 15.53 15.94
C LYS A 104 3.32 14.96 14.80
N LEU A 105 3.97 14.65 13.69
CA LEU A 105 3.29 14.07 12.54
C LEU A 105 3.14 12.56 12.75
N ARG A 106 1.89 12.06 12.75
CA ARG A 106 1.61 10.62 12.73
C ARG A 106 1.67 10.13 11.28
N ILE A 107 2.50 9.14 11.03
CA ILE A 107 2.69 8.51 9.71
C ILE A 107 2.14 7.09 9.81
N SER A 108 1.12 6.79 8.99
CA SER A 108 0.60 5.44 8.84
C SER A 108 1.38 4.71 7.76
N ILE A 109 1.86 3.51 8.07
CA ILE A 109 2.60 2.64 7.15
C ILE A 109 1.77 1.39 6.92
N ASP A 110 1.48 1.12 5.64
CA ASP A 110 0.77 -0.05 5.17
C ASP A 110 1.76 -1.03 4.52
N LEU A 111 1.92 -2.20 5.11
CA LEU A 111 2.72 -3.29 4.53
C LEU A 111 1.80 -4.29 3.84
N VAL A 112 1.99 -4.44 2.53
CA VAL A 112 1.20 -5.35 1.68
C VAL A 112 2.10 -6.45 1.16
N PRO A 113 1.87 -7.72 1.54
CA PRO A 113 2.54 -8.85 0.92
C PRO A 113 2.22 -8.90 -0.58
N ALA A 114 3.26 -9.03 -1.40
CA ALA A 114 3.14 -9.09 -2.86
C ALA A 114 4.00 -10.23 -3.41
N VAL A 115 3.46 -10.95 -4.39
CA VAL A 115 4.23 -11.85 -5.25
C VAL A 115 4.71 -11.02 -6.44
N TYR A 116 6.03 -10.96 -6.58
CA TYR A 116 6.68 -10.23 -7.67
C TYR A 116 7.50 -11.18 -8.53
N LYS A 117 7.21 -11.13 -9.84
CA LYS A 117 8.07 -11.71 -10.88
C LYS A 117 8.40 -10.59 -11.85
N ARG A 118 9.70 -10.29 -11.99
CA ARG A 118 10.19 -9.21 -12.85
C ARG A 118 9.65 -9.36 -14.28
N GLY A 119 9.10 -8.28 -14.82
CA GLY A 119 8.54 -8.25 -16.18
C GLY A 119 7.34 -9.17 -16.40
N TRP A 120 6.73 -9.71 -15.35
CA TRP A 120 5.55 -10.56 -15.48
C TRP A 120 4.30 -9.73 -15.78
N TRP A 121 3.50 -10.24 -16.72
CA TRP A 121 2.19 -9.73 -17.10
C TRP A 121 1.19 -10.89 -17.20
N PRO A 122 -0.12 -10.64 -17.01
CA PRO A 122 -1.14 -11.65 -17.22
C PRO A 122 -1.10 -12.18 -18.66
N THR A 123 -1.24 -13.50 -18.83
CA THR A 123 -1.15 -14.17 -20.14
C THR A 123 -2.24 -13.74 -21.12
N ASN A 124 -3.37 -13.27 -20.60
CA ASN A 124 -4.50 -12.76 -21.37
C ASN A 124 -4.36 -11.28 -21.76
N THR A 125 -3.23 -10.63 -21.45
CA THR A 125 -2.98 -9.23 -21.77
C THR A 125 -1.98 -9.11 -22.91
N ASP A 126 -2.40 -8.51 -24.03
CA ASP A 126 -1.49 -8.13 -25.11
C ASP A 126 -0.77 -6.82 -24.73
N VAL A 127 0.34 -6.97 -24.01
CA VAL A 127 1.11 -5.86 -23.42
C VAL A 127 1.60 -4.87 -24.48
N TYR A 128 1.88 -5.34 -25.70
CA TYR A 128 2.39 -4.48 -26.78
C TYR A 128 1.34 -3.55 -27.37
N LYS A 129 0.05 -3.87 -27.17
CA LYS A 129 -1.07 -3.01 -27.59
C LYS A 129 -1.45 -1.97 -26.55
N ILE A 130 -0.86 -2.00 -25.35
CA ILE A 130 -1.15 -1.03 -24.30
C ILE A 130 -0.57 0.34 -24.73
N PRO A 131 -1.38 1.42 -24.77
CA PRO A 131 -0.87 2.74 -25.10
C PRO A 131 0.24 3.18 -24.16
N LEU A 132 1.24 3.89 -24.69
CA LEU A 132 2.39 4.43 -23.94
C LEU A 132 3.27 3.37 -23.28
N ILE A 133 3.13 2.09 -23.65
CA ILE A 133 4.01 1.04 -23.14
C ILE A 133 5.43 1.23 -23.69
N SER A 134 6.39 1.39 -22.78
CA SER A 134 7.81 1.40 -23.10
C SER A 134 8.47 0.09 -22.64
N PRO A 135 9.68 -0.23 -23.13
CA PRO A 135 10.44 -1.38 -22.62
C PRO A 135 10.61 -1.36 -21.09
N ASP A 136 10.82 -0.18 -20.50
CA ASP A 136 10.98 -0.01 -19.05
C ASP A 136 9.68 -0.28 -18.30
N ILE A 137 8.54 0.21 -18.81
CA ILE A 137 7.21 -0.02 -18.20
C ILE A 137 6.87 -1.50 -18.27
N LYS A 138 7.16 -2.14 -19.40
CA LYS A 138 7.00 -3.59 -19.57
C LYS A 138 7.89 -4.37 -18.59
N ALA A 139 9.14 -3.96 -18.43
CA ALA A 139 10.08 -4.60 -17.51
C ALA A 139 9.68 -4.45 -16.04
N ALA A 140 9.01 -3.34 -15.68
CA ALA A 140 8.45 -3.13 -14.34
C ALA A 140 7.36 -4.16 -14.01
N GLY A 141 6.51 -4.51 -14.99
CA GLY A 141 5.51 -5.58 -14.86
C GLY A 141 4.44 -5.30 -13.81
N CYS A 142 3.81 -6.38 -13.33
CA CYS A 142 2.74 -6.34 -12.34
C CYS A 142 3.11 -7.11 -11.07
N PHE A 143 2.48 -6.72 -9.96
CA PHE A 143 2.43 -7.55 -8.76
C PHE A 143 1.15 -8.39 -8.73
N LEU A 144 1.23 -9.54 -8.06
CA LEU A 144 0.05 -10.24 -7.54
C LEU A 144 -0.03 -9.97 -6.04
N ILE A 145 -1.13 -9.38 -5.60
CA ILE A 145 -1.36 -9.06 -4.19
C ILE A 145 -2.65 -9.71 -3.73
N LEU A 146 -2.77 -9.97 -2.43
CA LEU A 146 -3.98 -10.53 -1.86
C LEU A 146 -5.19 -9.62 -2.11
N GLN A 147 -6.33 -10.22 -2.45
CA GLN A 147 -7.57 -9.49 -2.73
C GLN A 147 -8.28 -9.09 -1.43
N THR A 148 -8.72 -7.84 -1.36
CA THR A 148 -9.56 -7.31 -0.26
C THR A 148 -10.97 -7.89 -0.36
N LYS A 149 -11.54 -8.39 0.76
CA LYS A 149 -12.94 -8.84 0.79
C LYS A 149 -13.87 -7.63 0.64
N LYS A 150 -14.87 -7.71 -0.24
CA LYS A 150 -15.93 -6.68 -0.38
C LYS A 150 -17.15 -6.93 0.52
N LEU A 151 -17.31 -8.13 1.08
CA LEU A 151 -18.44 -8.48 1.95
C LEU A 151 -18.03 -8.49 3.43
N LYS A 152 -18.76 -7.74 4.26
CA LYS A 152 -18.76 -7.88 5.73
C LYS A 152 -19.42 -9.22 6.05
N ILE A 153 -18.61 -10.25 6.29
CA ILE A 153 -19.12 -11.49 6.88
C ILE A 153 -19.23 -11.22 8.38
N SER A 154 -20.44 -11.24 8.92
CA SER A 154 -20.78 -10.96 10.32
C SER A 154 -20.46 -12.11 11.27
N VAL A 155 -19.43 -12.89 10.99
CA VAL A 155 -19.01 -14.01 11.83
C VAL A 155 -17.67 -13.66 12.44
N ASP A 156 -17.49 -13.97 13.72
CA ASP A 156 -16.26 -13.77 14.47
C ASP A 156 -15.18 -14.75 13.94
N ILE A 157 -14.51 -14.36 12.85
CA ILE A 157 -13.50 -15.19 12.14
C ILE A 157 -12.13 -14.91 12.75
N SER A 158 -12.01 -14.99 14.07
CA SER A 158 -10.78 -14.60 14.78
C SER A 158 -9.57 -15.50 14.46
N HIS A 159 -9.74 -16.63 13.76
CA HIS A 159 -8.63 -17.59 13.59
C HIS A 159 -8.30 -18.11 12.19
N CYS A 160 -9.02 -17.78 11.12
CA CYS A 160 -8.83 -18.52 9.86
C CYS A 160 -8.66 -17.63 8.63
N ILE A 161 -7.43 -17.16 8.41
CA ILE A 161 -6.97 -16.74 7.06
C ILE A 161 -6.96 -17.96 6.11
N SER A 162 -7.03 -19.18 6.65
CA SER A 162 -7.29 -20.41 5.90
C SER A 162 -8.59 -20.40 5.08
N GLN A 163 -9.56 -19.52 5.36
CA GLN A 163 -10.73 -19.31 4.49
C GLN A 163 -10.54 -18.21 3.42
N THR A 164 -9.34 -17.68 3.29
CA THR A 164 -8.91 -17.11 2.00
C THR A 164 -8.34 -18.19 1.10
N CYS A 165 -7.94 -19.34 1.64
CA CYS A 165 -7.57 -20.53 0.90
C CYS A 165 -8.85 -21.30 0.56
N ASN A 166 -8.87 -21.96 -0.61
CA ASN A 166 -9.96 -22.85 -1.00
C ASN A 166 -10.18 -23.88 0.11
N THR A 167 -11.37 -23.90 0.72
CA THR A 167 -11.85 -25.06 1.46
C THR A 167 -12.60 -25.93 0.47
N GLU A 168 -12.22 -27.20 0.41
CA GLU A 168 -12.93 -28.26 -0.29
C GLU A 168 -14.26 -28.47 0.45
N ASP A 169 -15.34 -27.89 -0.06
CA ASP A 169 -16.70 -28.31 0.26
C ASP A 169 -17.52 -28.25 -1.03
N ASP A 170 -18.10 -29.41 -1.36
CA ASP A 170 -18.70 -29.80 -2.63
C ASP A 170 -20.09 -29.15 -2.86
N ASP A 171 -20.13 -27.86 -3.22
CA ASP A 171 -21.34 -27.22 -3.73
C ASP A 171 -21.10 -26.47 -5.04
N GLU A 172 -21.85 -26.83 -6.08
CA GLU A 172 -21.72 -26.35 -7.49
C GLU A 172 -21.97 -24.84 -7.70
N GLU A 173 -22.21 -24.05 -6.63
CA GLU A 173 -22.24 -22.57 -6.62
C GLU A 173 -21.00 -21.93 -5.97
N LEU A 174 -19.89 -22.67 -5.80
CA LEU A 174 -18.61 -22.15 -5.31
C LEU A 174 -17.90 -21.31 -6.40
N ALA A 175 -18.39 -20.09 -6.63
CA ALA A 175 -17.76 -19.09 -7.47
C ALA A 175 -16.24 -19.06 -7.20
N LYS A 176 -15.43 -19.33 -8.23
CA LYS A 176 -13.96 -19.28 -8.26
C LYS A 176 -13.44 -17.98 -7.64
N LYS A 177 -13.30 -17.92 -6.32
CA LYS A 177 -12.83 -16.74 -5.57
C LYS A 177 -11.34 -16.59 -5.82
N ARG A 178 -10.97 -15.68 -6.72
CA ARG A 178 -9.56 -15.34 -6.96
C ARG A 178 -8.97 -14.72 -5.69
N MET A 179 -8.03 -15.44 -5.07
CA MET A 179 -7.33 -15.00 -3.84
C MET A 179 -6.41 -13.80 -4.07
N LEU A 180 -5.96 -13.64 -5.31
CA LEU A 180 -4.99 -12.64 -5.74
C LEU A 180 -5.62 -11.70 -6.76
N ARG A 181 -5.32 -10.41 -6.62
CA ARG A 181 -5.59 -9.37 -7.61
C ARG A 181 -4.27 -8.91 -8.23
N ILE A 182 -4.35 -8.52 -9.49
CA ILE A 182 -3.24 -7.88 -10.20
C ILE A 182 -3.14 -6.43 -9.70
N SER A 183 -1.93 -6.00 -9.38
CA SER A 183 -1.59 -4.61 -9.13
C SER A 183 -0.61 -4.14 -10.19
N THR A 184 -1.03 -3.14 -10.96
CA THR A 184 -0.25 -2.46 -12.01
C THR A 184 0.65 -1.37 -11.46
N ALA A 185 0.72 -1.20 -10.13
CA ALA A 185 1.46 -0.13 -9.48
C ALA A 185 2.92 0.02 -9.96
N PRO A 186 3.72 -1.05 -10.18
CA PRO A 186 5.09 -0.89 -10.70
C PRO A 186 5.12 -0.25 -12.09
N ALA A 187 4.30 -0.75 -13.01
CA ALA A 187 4.16 -0.21 -14.35
C ALA A 187 3.61 1.23 -14.35
N GLU A 188 2.62 1.52 -13.50
CA GLU A 188 2.07 2.87 -13.33
C GLU A 188 3.11 3.87 -12.81
N ILE A 189 3.92 3.49 -11.81
CA ILE A 189 5.00 4.33 -11.30
C ILE A 189 6.03 4.60 -12.39
N CYS A 190 6.41 3.58 -13.16
CA CYS A 190 7.34 3.72 -14.28
C CYS A 190 6.78 4.67 -15.35
N LEU A 191 5.52 4.49 -15.73
CA LEU A 191 4.82 5.38 -16.66
C LEU A 191 4.76 6.82 -16.13
N MET A 192 4.34 7.02 -14.88
CA MET A 192 4.26 8.36 -14.31
C MET A 192 5.61 9.08 -14.30
N LYS A 193 6.72 8.37 -14.11
CA LYS A 193 8.08 8.93 -14.19
C LYS A 193 8.49 9.32 -15.62
N SER A 194 8.03 8.59 -16.63
CA SER A 194 8.34 8.89 -18.04
C SER A 194 7.51 10.06 -18.60
N LEU A 195 6.38 10.41 -17.96
CA LEU A 195 5.51 11.48 -18.42
C LEU A 195 6.09 12.89 -18.19
N PRO A 196 5.75 13.86 -19.06
CA PRO A 196 6.17 15.25 -18.91
C PRO A 196 5.78 15.86 -17.56
N ASN A 197 6.60 16.79 -17.06
CA ASN A 197 6.39 17.39 -15.74
C ASN A 197 5.00 18.06 -15.61
N LYS A 198 4.51 18.70 -16.67
CA LYS A 198 3.16 19.29 -16.70
C LYS A 198 2.06 18.27 -16.37
N PHE A 199 2.19 17.05 -16.88
CA PHE A 199 1.23 15.97 -16.62
C PHE A 199 1.31 15.49 -15.17
N ARG A 200 2.53 15.29 -14.65
CA ARG A 200 2.75 14.92 -13.24
C ARG A 200 2.19 15.96 -12.28
N GLN A 201 2.40 17.24 -12.57
CA GLN A 201 1.84 18.35 -11.78
C GLN A 201 0.30 18.35 -11.81
N ALA A 202 -0.31 18.19 -12.99
CA ALA A 202 -1.75 18.09 -13.11
C ALA A 202 -2.33 16.90 -12.30
N TYR A 203 -1.66 15.74 -12.34
CA TYR A 203 -2.05 14.57 -11.54
C TYR A 203 -1.95 14.84 -10.03
N VAL A 204 -0.89 15.51 -9.57
CA VAL A 204 -0.74 15.88 -8.15
C VAL A 204 -1.84 16.85 -7.73
N LEU A 205 -2.15 17.86 -8.54
CA LEU A 205 -3.25 18.79 -8.28
C LEU A 205 -4.59 18.07 -8.19
N ALA A 206 -4.86 17.15 -9.11
CA ALA A 206 -6.10 16.37 -9.07
C ALA A 206 -6.23 15.56 -7.76
N LYS A 207 -5.13 15.01 -7.25
CA LYS A 207 -5.10 14.34 -5.94
C LYS A 207 -5.34 15.30 -4.78
N ILE A 208 -4.73 16.48 -4.80
CA ILE A 208 -4.95 17.51 -3.78
C ILE A 208 -6.42 17.92 -3.78
N LEU A 209 -6.97 18.22 -4.96
CA LEU A 209 -8.37 18.61 -5.12
C LEU A 209 -9.33 17.55 -4.62
N LYS A 210 -9.08 16.26 -4.90
CA LYS A 210 -9.89 15.16 -4.35
C LYS A 210 -9.96 15.18 -2.81
N ASN A 211 -8.89 15.59 -2.14
CA ASN A 211 -8.85 15.63 -0.67
C ASN A 211 -9.43 16.93 -0.08
N VAL A 212 -9.55 17.98 -0.90
CA VAL A 212 -10.01 19.32 -0.47
C VAL A 212 -11.47 19.57 -0.86
N CYS A 213 -11.95 18.97 -1.95
CA CYS A 213 -13.35 19.04 -2.36
C CYS A 213 -14.16 17.95 -1.65
N PRO A 214 -15.28 18.29 -0.98
CA PRO A 214 -16.18 17.30 -0.42
C PRO A 214 -16.72 16.40 -1.54
N GLU A 215 -16.81 15.10 -1.26
CA GLU A 215 -17.46 14.13 -2.13
C GLU A 215 -18.95 14.51 -2.20
N ILE A 216 -19.45 14.83 -3.39
CA ILE A 216 -20.88 15.05 -3.57
C ILE A 216 -21.52 13.65 -3.51
N ASP A 217 -22.13 13.31 -2.38
CA ASP A 217 -23.00 12.15 -2.28
C ASP A 217 -24.19 12.39 -3.22
N VAL A 218 -24.11 11.80 -4.41
CA VAL A 218 -25.27 11.72 -5.29
C VAL A 218 -26.16 10.65 -4.67
N GLU A 219 -27.09 11.06 -3.82
CA GLU A 219 -28.20 10.21 -3.39
C GLU A 219 -28.84 9.64 -4.67
N THR A 220 -28.59 8.36 -4.95
CA THR A 220 -29.39 7.59 -5.88
C THR A 220 -30.80 7.57 -5.31
N LYS A 221 -31.64 8.51 -5.76
CA LYS A 221 -33.08 8.45 -5.59
C LYS A 221 -33.52 7.07 -6.03
N GLN A 222 -33.87 6.23 -5.06
CA GLN A 222 -34.69 5.06 -5.31
C GLN A 222 -35.96 5.57 -5.97
N TYR A 223 -36.11 5.31 -7.27
CA TYR A 223 -37.42 5.33 -7.88
C TYR A 223 -38.22 4.21 -7.20
N GLY A 224 -39.03 4.59 -6.21
CA GLY A 224 -40.16 3.79 -5.77
C GLY A 224 -41.08 3.64 -6.98
N LEU A 225 -41.19 2.41 -7.46
CA LEU A 225 -42.34 2.00 -8.24
C LEU A 225 -43.39 1.56 -7.22
N GLU A 226 -44.40 2.41 -7.08
CA GLU A 226 -45.74 2.01 -6.64
C GLU A 226 -46.32 0.94 -7.57
#